data_AF-A0A3L8PL56-F1
#
_entry.id   AF-A0A3L8PL56-F1
#
_cell.length_a   1.000
_cell.length_b   1.000
_cell.length_c   1.000
_cell.angle_alpha   90.00
_cell.angle_beta   90.00
_cell.angle_gamma   90.00
#
_symmetry.space_group_name_H-M   'P 1'
#
loop_
_entity.id
_entity.type
_entity.pdbx_description
1 polymer ?
#
loop_
_entity_poly.entity_id
_entity_poly.type
_entity_poly.pdbx_seq_one_letter_code
_entity_poly.pdbx_strand_id
1 'polypeptide(L)' 'MLIEHWSLIEADLHEVYGIDVDDRGLMRARSWRWLRTRIHALLDRPPQIAPNGAVVHSTRLGLILNPPKEPKEG' A
#
# COMPACT_ATOMS: atom_id res chain seq x y z
N MET A 1 9.95 5.52 -9.35
CA MET A 1 10.52 4.91 -8.12
C MET A 1 9.49 4.92 -7.00
N LEU A 2 9.52 4.00 -6.02
CA LEU A 2 8.53 3.90 -4.93
C LEU A 2 8.28 5.23 -4.17
N ILE A 3 9.31 6.07 -4.06
CA ILE A 3 9.26 7.41 -3.45
C ILE A 3 8.31 8.39 -4.18
N GLU A 4 8.08 8.20 -5.48
CA GLU A 4 7.14 9.04 -6.25
C GLU A 4 5.68 8.85 -5.80
N HIS A 5 5.41 7.79 -5.05
CA HIS A 5 4.08 7.46 -4.52
C HIS A 5 4.04 7.58 -2.99
N TRP A 6 4.91 8.39 -2.40
CA TRP A 6 5.03 8.51 -0.94
C TRP A 6 3.70 8.82 -0.25
N SER A 7 2.88 9.73 -0.79
CA SER A 7 1.55 10.05 -0.22
C SER A 7 0.60 8.85 -0.17
N LEU A 8 0.69 7.92 -1.13
CA LEU A 8 -0.11 6.69 -1.12
C LEU A 8 0.41 5.69 -0.09
N ILE A 9 1.73 5.63 0.10
CA ILE A 9 2.35 4.83 1.15
C ILE A 9 1.91 5.34 2.53
N GLU A 10 1.92 6.65 2.75
CA GLU A 10 1.45 7.26 4.00
C GLU A 10 -0.01 6.93 4.28
N ALA A 11 -0.88 7.10 3.28
CA ALA A 11 -2.30 6.78 3.41
C ALA A 11 -2.51 5.29 3.73
N ASP A 12 -1.81 4.39 3.04
CA ASP A 12 -1.94 2.94 3.26
C ASP A 12 -1.31 2.52 4.61
N LEU A 13 -0.23 3.15 5.06
CA LEU A 13 0.34 2.94 6.41
C LEU A 13 -0.64 3.35 7.51
N HIS A 14 -1.31 4.49 7.33
CA HIS A 14 -2.31 4.96 8.26
C HIS A 14 -3.54 4.03 8.27
N GLU A 15 -4.10 3.69 7.11
CA GLU A 15 -5.31 2.86 7.02
C GLU A 15 -5.08 1.43 7.51
N VAL A 16 -3.95 0.81 7.14
CA VAL A 16 -3.71 -0.60 7.44
C VAL A 16 -3.14 -0.82 8.85
N TYR A 17 -2.28 0.07 9.32
CA TYR A 17 -1.54 -0.11 10.57
C TYR A 17 -1.77 0.98 11.62
N GLY A 18 -2.52 2.05 11.30
CA GLY A 18 -2.65 3.20 12.18
C GLY A 18 -1.34 3.99 12.33
N ILE A 19 -0.43 3.90 11.36
CA ILE A 19 0.86 4.58 11.40
C ILE A 19 0.73 5.95 10.73
N ASP A 20 0.82 7.00 11.54
CA ASP A 20 1.06 8.35 11.06
C ASP A 20 2.58 8.62 11.00
N VAL A 21 3.09 8.94 9.81
CA VAL A 21 4.53 9.21 9.62
C VAL A 21 4.92 10.63 10.06
N ASP A 22 3.94 11.53 10.25
CA ASP A 22 4.18 12.86 10.81
C ASP A 22 4.30 12.83 12.35
N ASP A 23 3.92 11.71 12.99
CA ASP A 23 4.19 11.49 14.41
C ASP A 23 5.70 11.35 14.67
N ARG A 24 6.32 12.48 15.02
CA ARG A 24 7.75 12.57 15.33
C ARG A 24 8.14 11.72 16.53
N GLY A 25 7.25 11.48 17.49
CA GLY A 25 7.52 10.63 18.65
C GLY A 25 7.69 9.18 18.22
N LEU A 26 6.74 8.68 17.43
CA LEU A 26 6.79 7.34 16.84
C LEU A 26 8.01 7.17 15.93
N MET A 27 8.23 8.11 15.01
CA MET A 27 9.33 8.03 14.03
C MET A 27 10.72 8.09 14.69
N ARG A 28 10.87 8.77 15.83
CA ARG A 28 12.13 8.75 16.60
C ARG A 28 12.32 7.47 17.40
N ALA A 29 11.24 6.86 17.88
CA ALA A 29 11.30 5.66 18.70
C ALA A 29 11.53 4.37 17.89
N ARG A 30 11.28 4.39 16.57
CA ARG A 30 11.40 3.23 15.69
C ARG A 30 12.52 3.42 14.66
N SER A 31 13.13 2.32 14.26
CA SER A 31 14.19 2.35 13.25
C SER A 31 13.62 2.44 11.83
N TRP A 32 14.42 2.93 10.89
CA TRP A 32 14.07 2.88 9.47
C TRP A 32 13.76 1.45 9.00
N ARG A 33 14.49 0.43 9.51
CA ARG A 33 14.21 -0.97 9.21
C ARG A 33 12.78 -1.37 9.58
N TRP A 34 12.28 -0.88 10.73
CA TRP A 34 10.91 -1.14 11.16
C TRP A 34 9.91 -0.57 10.14
N LEU A 35 10.06 0.69 9.74
CA LEU A 35 9.16 1.35 8.77
C LEU A 35 9.24 0.67 7.40
N ARG A 36 10.46 0.40 6.90
CA ARG A 36 10.69 -0.30 5.64
C ARG A 36 10.00 -1.67 5.58
N THR A 37 10.01 -2.43 6.68
CA THR A 37 9.29 -3.72 6.74
C THR A 37 7.78 -3.54 6.60
N ARG A 38 7.18 -2.47 7.13
CA ARG A 38 5.74 -2.21 6.97
C ARG A 38 5.40 -1.79 5.54
N ILE A 39 6.25 -0.97 4.93
CA ILE A 39 6.10 -0.58 3.51
C ILE A 39 6.15 -1.82 2.61
N HIS A 40 7.10 -2.73 2.82
CA HIS A 40 7.14 -4.00 2.09
C HIS A 40 5.90 -4.85 2.33
N ALA A 41 5.43 -4.94 3.57
CA ALA A 41 4.20 -5.68 3.88
C ALA A 41 2.94 -5.09 3.21
N LEU A 42 2.90 -3.79 2.90
CA LEU A 42 1.83 -3.19 2.09
C LEU A 42 1.90 -3.67 0.63
N LEU A 43 3.11 -3.83 0.08
CA LEU A 43 3.33 -4.31 -1.28
C LEU A 43 3.05 -5.81 -1.41
N ASP A 44 3.40 -6.60 -0.40
CA ASP A 44 3.21 -8.05 -0.38
C ASP A 44 1.77 -8.46 -0.05
N ARG A 45 0.89 -7.50 0.25
CA ARG A 45 -0.49 -7.79 0.61
C ARG A 45 -1.23 -8.38 -0.61
N PRO A 46 -1.77 -9.60 -0.52
CA PRO A 46 -2.43 -10.22 -1.65
C PRO A 46 -3.67 -9.41 -2.06
N PRO A 47 -3.97 -9.31 -3.37
CA PRO A 47 -5.24 -8.75 -3.80
C PRO A 47 -6.39 -9.68 -3.41
N GLN A 48 -7.58 -9.12 -3.26
CA GLN A 48 -8.81 -9.86 -3.09
C GLN A 48 -9.44 -10.14 -4.46
N ILE A 49 -10.24 -11.20 -4.53
CA ILE A 49 -11.06 -11.50 -5.71
C ILE A 49 -12.51 -11.25 -5.34
N ALA A 50 -13.15 -10.31 -6.03
CA ALA A 50 -14.57 -10.02 -5.87
C ALA A 50 -15.43 -11.17 -6.46
N PRO A 51 -16.71 -11.31 -6.04
CA PRO A 51 -17.58 -12.39 -6.52
C PRO A 51 -17.75 -12.45 -8.05
N ASN A 52 -17.58 -11.32 -8.74
CA ASN A 52 -17.62 -11.23 -10.20
C ASN A 52 -16.28 -11.57 -10.89
N GLY A 53 -15.29 -12.06 -10.14
CA GLY A 53 -13.95 -12.39 -10.64
C GLY A 53 -13.00 -11.20 -10.77
N ALA A 54 -13.43 -9.99 -10.41
CA ALA A 54 -12.56 -8.82 -10.47
C ALA A 54 -11.47 -8.86 -9.38
N VAL A 55 -10.25 -8.48 -9.75
CA VAL A 55 -9.15 -8.30 -8.79
C VAL A 55 -9.34 -6.95 -8.09
N VAL A 56 -9.44 -6.98 -6.77
CA VAL A 56 -9.53 -5.81 -5.90
C VAL A 56 -8.22 -5.69 -5.14
N HIS A 57 -7.44 -4.64 -5.40
CA HIS A 57 -6.18 -4.44 -4.72
C HIS A 57 -6.41 -3.98 -3.28
N SER A 58 -5.72 -4.61 -2.34
CA SER A 58 -5.84 -4.34 -0.91
C SER A 58 -5.10 -3.07 -0.46
N THR A 59 -4.35 -2.43 -1.36
CA THR A 59 -3.60 -1.18 -1.11
C THR A 59 -3.68 -0.29 -2.35
N ARG A 60 -3.70 1.03 -2.15
CA ARG A 60 -3.71 2.02 -3.25
C ARG A 60 -2.46 1.91 -4.09
N LEU A 61 -1.34 1.68 -3.43
CA LEU A 61 -0.07 1.45 -4.10
C LEU A 61 -0.11 0.19 -4.97
N GLY A 62 -0.70 -0.90 -4.49
CA GLY A 62 -0.87 -2.12 -5.28
C GLY A 62 -1.72 -1.90 -6.53
N LEU A 63 -2.78 -1.07 -6.43
CA LEU A 63 -3.62 -0.69 -7.57
C LEU A 63 -2.84 0.07 -8.65
N ILE A 64 -2.00 1.03 -8.26
CA ILE A 64 -1.23 1.83 -9.24
C ILE A 64 -0.11 1.01 -9.88
N LEU A 65 0.57 0.17 -9.09
CA LEU A 65 1.68 -0.64 -9.60
C LEU A 65 1.21 -1.79 -10.51
N ASN A 66 -0.01 -2.29 -10.30
CA ASN A 66 -0.59 -3.36 -11.09
C ASN A 66 -2.08 -3.09 -11.32
N PRO A 67 -2.42 -2.13 -12.20
CA PRO A 67 -3.82 -1.80 -12.45
C PRO A 67 -4.56 -3.00 -13.06
N PRO A 68 -5.84 -3.22 -12.70
CA PRO A 68 -6.63 -4.27 -13.32
C PRO A 68 -6.66 -4.06 -14.84
N LYS A 69 -6.49 -5.16 -15.58
CA LYS A 69 -6.54 -5.11 -17.05
C LYS A 69 -7.91 -4.61 -17.49
N GLU A 70 -7.93 -3.66 -18.40
CA GLU A 70 -9.17 -3.23 -19.05
C GLU A 70 -9.88 -4.45 -19.66
N PRO A 71 -11.22 -4.53 -19.60
CA PRO A 71 -11.96 -5.58 -20.29
C PRO A 71 -11.58 -5.53 -21.77
N LYS A 72 -11.27 -6.69 -22.37
CA LYS A 72 -11.12 -6.74 -23.83
C LYS A 72 -12.47 -6.34 -24.43
N GLU A 73 -12.52 -5.25 -25.17
CA GLU A 73 -13.68 -4.95 -26.02
C GLU A 73 -13.93 -6.18 -26.91
N GLY A 74 -15.16 -6.69 -26.85
CA GLY A 74 -15.58 -7.92 -27.50
C GLY A 74 -15.79 -7.77 -29.01
#